data_AF-A0A9J6FQD9-F1
#
_entry.id   AF-A0A9J6FQD9-F1
#
_cell.length_a   1.000
_cell.length_b   1.000
_cell.length_c   1.000
_cell.angle_alpha   90.00
_cell.angle_beta   90.00
_cell.angle_gamma   90.00
#
_symmetry.space_group_name_H-M   'P 1'
#
loop_
_entity.id
_entity.type
_entity.pdbx_description
1 polymer ?
#
loop_
_entity_poly.entity_id
_entity_poly.type
_entity_poly.pdbx_seq_one_letter_code
_entity_poly.pdbx_strand_id
1 'polypeptide(L)'
;MATSIPDSTQSGSGGVVSTGTSREEEGAHDMRAAAIQERLDDAARKIALLNQQFRDLKRLYNGAVENDKFALYCSYRIQMRVLLEVKSRYYQYACIEAEELHRVQTEIKKAKARPTACSDSPSSGVLE
;
A
#
# COMPACT_ATOMS: atom_id res chain seq x y z
N MET A 1 36.32 47.97 19.90
CA MET A 1 36.14 47.24 21.17
C MET A 1 35.01 47.91 21.93
N ALA A 2 33.90 47.18 22.07
CA ALA A 2 32.58 47.48 22.67
C ALA A 2 31.57 46.72 21.78
N THR A 3 30.60 45.93 22.22
CA THR A 3 29.91 45.82 23.51
C THR A 3 29.24 44.43 23.61
N SER A 4 29.08 43.94 24.84
CA SER A 4 28.35 42.72 25.22
C SER A 4 26.85 42.81 24.95
N ILE A 5 26.22 41.69 24.55
CA ILE A 5 24.82 41.34 24.88
C ILE A 5 24.77 39.81 25.09
N PRO A 6 24.33 39.36 26.26
CA PRO A 6 23.40 38.23 26.30
C PRO A 6 22.24 38.54 27.25
N ASP A 7 20.99 38.31 26.82
CA ASP A 7 20.01 37.61 27.66
C ASP A 7 18.70 37.34 26.91
N SER A 8 17.91 36.47 27.53
CA SER A 8 16.46 36.31 27.42
C SER A 8 15.96 35.25 26.44
N THR A 9 16.02 34.03 26.95
CA THR A 9 14.91 33.06 26.93
C THR A 9 13.54 33.75 26.92
N GLN A 10 12.70 33.49 25.93
CA GLN A 10 11.24 33.61 26.09
C GLN A 10 10.54 32.37 25.52
N SER A 11 10.02 31.62 26.48
CA SER A 11 9.04 30.55 26.34
C SER A 11 7.77 31.07 25.67
N GLY A 12 7.28 30.32 24.68
CA GLY A 12 6.03 30.56 23.99
C GLY A 12 5.47 29.25 23.47
N SER A 13 5.18 28.32 24.37
CA SER A 13 4.43 27.09 24.07
C SER A 13 2.97 27.43 23.74
N GLY A 14 2.72 27.85 22.50
CA GLY A 14 1.37 27.87 21.92
C GLY A 14 1.01 26.45 21.46
N GLY A 15 0.72 25.57 22.41
CA GLY A 15 0.19 24.25 22.12
C GLY A 15 -1.18 24.36 21.47
N VAL A 16 -1.24 24.23 20.15
CA VAL A 16 -2.47 23.82 19.46
C VAL A 16 -2.78 22.41 19.97
N VAL A 17 -3.75 22.36 20.89
CA VAL A 17 -4.41 21.13 21.29
C VAL A 17 -5.28 20.70 20.11
N SER A 18 -4.70 19.88 19.23
CA SER A 18 -5.47 19.02 18.32
C SER A 18 -5.72 17.69 19.04
N THR A 19 -6.77 17.65 19.85
CA THR A 19 -7.28 16.44 20.52
C THR A 19 -8.41 15.76 19.74
N GLY A 20 -8.51 15.98 18.42
CA GLY A 20 -9.54 15.36 17.57
C GLY A 20 -9.05 14.28 16.60
N THR A 21 -7.77 14.23 16.26
CA THR A 21 -7.32 13.57 15.03
C THR A 21 -7.13 12.05 15.10
N SER A 22 -6.95 11.45 16.28
CA SER A 22 -6.50 10.05 16.36
C SER A 22 -7.53 9.02 15.87
N ARG A 23 -8.83 9.27 16.02
CA ARG A 23 -9.89 8.33 15.59
C ARG A 23 -10.26 8.50 14.11
N GLU A 24 -10.14 9.71 13.58
CA GLU A 24 -10.39 10.02 12.18
C GLU A 24 -9.22 9.53 11.29
N GLU A 25 -7.98 9.66 11.78
CA GLU A 25 -6.79 9.12 11.12
C GLU A 25 -6.80 7.58 11.10
N GLU A 26 -7.17 6.91 12.20
CA GLU A 26 -7.27 5.44 12.26
C GLU A 26 -8.28 4.89 11.24
N GLY A 27 -9.47 5.51 11.13
CA GLY A 27 -10.46 5.15 10.13
C GLY A 27 -10.00 5.38 8.68
N ALA A 28 -9.21 6.43 8.44
CA ALA A 28 -8.65 6.72 7.12
C ALA A 28 -7.60 5.67 6.69
N HIS A 29 -6.75 5.21 7.62
CA HIS A 29 -5.78 4.16 7.34
C HIS A 29 -6.42 2.80 7.09
N ASP A 30 -7.46 2.44 7.84
CA ASP A 30 -8.21 1.19 7.64
C ASP A 30 -8.94 1.15 6.30
N MET A 31 -9.61 2.25 5.92
CA MET A 31 -10.24 2.38 4.60
C MET A 31 -9.22 2.27 3.46
N ARG A 32 -8.03 2.87 3.64
CA ARG A 32 -6.94 2.78 2.66
C ARG A 32 -6.42 1.34 2.52
N ALA A 33 -6.24 0.62 3.62
CA ALA A 33 -5.82 -0.77 3.61
C ALA A 33 -6.84 -1.68 2.90
N ALA A 34 -8.14 -1.48 3.17
CA ALA A 34 -9.21 -2.21 2.49
C ALA A 34 -9.23 -1.97 0.97
N ALA A 35 -9.06 -0.72 0.53
CA ALA A 35 -8.98 -0.38 -0.89
C ALA A 35 -7.77 -1.02 -1.58
N ILE A 36 -6.60 -1.06 -0.92
CA ILE A 36 -5.42 -1.74 -1.46
C ILE A 36 -5.67 -3.26 -1.59
N GLN A 37 -6.29 -3.87 -0.59
CA GLN A 37 -6.63 -5.29 -0.64
C GLN A 37 -7.58 -5.62 -1.80
N GLU A 38 -8.59 -4.79 -2.04
CA GLU A 38 -9.50 -4.96 -3.18
C GLU A 38 -8.76 -4.93 -4.53
N ARG A 39 -7.79 -4.02 -4.68
CA ARG A 39 -6.95 -3.94 -5.89
C ARG A 39 -6.05 -5.17 -6.07
N LEU A 40 -5.53 -5.73 -4.98
CA LEU A 40 -4.77 -6.98 -5.00
C LEU A 40 -5.63 -8.16 -5.46
N ASP A 41 -6.84 -8.27 -4.91
CA ASP A 41 -7.78 -9.32 -5.29
C ASP A 41 -8.16 -9.21 -6.77
N ASP A 42 -8.35 -7.99 -7.27
CA ASP A 42 -8.62 -7.75 -8.68
C ASP A 42 -7.44 -8.13 -9.59
N ALA A 43 -6.21 -7.77 -9.20
CA ALA A 43 -5.01 -8.16 -9.90
C ALA A 43 -4.86 -9.70 -9.96
N ALA A 44 -5.14 -10.39 -8.85
CA ALA A 44 -5.10 -11.83 -8.78
C ALA A 44 -6.13 -12.49 -9.73
N ARG A 45 -7.36 -11.98 -9.78
CA ARG A 45 -8.39 -12.45 -10.73
C ARG A 45 -7.95 -12.27 -12.17
N LYS A 46 -7.37 -11.11 -12.52
CA LYS A 46 -6.85 -10.83 -13.86
C LYS A 46 -5.71 -11.76 -14.25
N ILE A 47 -4.78 -12.03 -13.33
CA ILE A 47 -3.70 -13.00 -13.55
C ILE A 47 -4.26 -14.41 -13.81
N ALA A 48 -5.27 -14.83 -13.04
CA ALA A 48 -5.92 -16.13 -13.23
C ALA A 48 -6.56 -16.26 -14.61
N LEU A 49 -7.27 -15.21 -15.06
CA LEU A 49 -7.86 -15.15 -16.41
C LEU A 49 -6.79 -15.24 -17.50
N LEU A 50 -5.71 -14.45 -17.39
CA LEU A 50 -4.61 -14.45 -18.36
C LEU A 50 -3.93 -15.83 -18.44
N ASN A 51 -3.81 -16.55 -17.31
CA ASN A 51 -3.28 -17.91 -17.30
C ASN A 51 -4.20 -18.88 -18.05
N GLN A 52 -5.53 -18.75 -17.92
CA GLN A 52 -6.48 -19.56 -18.68
C GLN A 52 -6.35 -19.28 -20.18
N GLN A 53 -6.37 -18.01 -20.58
CA GLN A 53 -6.19 -17.61 -21.97
C GLN A 53 -4.88 -18.14 -22.56
N PHE A 54 -3.79 -18.08 -21.80
CA PHE A 54 -2.50 -18.61 -22.25
C PHE A 54 -2.52 -20.13 -22.49
N ARG A 55 -3.22 -20.90 -21.63
CA ARG A 55 -3.37 -22.36 -21.83
C ARG A 55 -4.17 -22.68 -23.09
N ASP A 56 -5.25 -21.96 -23.33
CA ASP A 56 -6.10 -22.16 -24.50
C ASP A 56 -5.35 -21.81 -25.78
N LEU A 57 -4.60 -20.70 -25.76
CA LEU A 57 -3.80 -20.26 -26.87
C LEU A 57 -2.65 -21.22 -27.19
N LYS A 58 -2.03 -21.82 -26.16
CA LYS A 58 -1.03 -22.87 -26.32
C LYS A 58 -1.61 -24.11 -27.00
N ARG A 59 -2.86 -24.49 -26.68
CA ARG A 59 -3.55 -25.61 -27.35
C ARG A 59 -3.78 -25.30 -28.83
N LEU A 60 -4.25 -24.10 -29.15
CA LEU A 60 -4.45 -23.65 -30.53
C LEU A 60 -3.14 -23.58 -31.32
N TYR A 61 -2.07 -23.08 -30.69
CA TYR A 61 -0.73 -23.06 -31.26
C TYR A 61 -0.26 -24.48 -31.64
N ASN A 62 -0.35 -25.44 -30.72
CA ASN A 62 0.05 -26.82 -30.98
C ASN A 62 -0.74 -27.42 -32.15
N GLY A 63 -2.07 -27.23 -32.16
CA GLY A 63 -2.90 -27.69 -33.27
C GLY A 63 -2.54 -27.03 -34.61
N ALA A 64 -2.16 -25.76 -34.61
CA ALA A 64 -1.71 -25.08 -35.84
C ALA A 64 -0.38 -25.62 -36.35
N VAL A 65 0.55 -25.97 -35.46
CA VAL A 65 1.84 -26.60 -35.82
C VAL A 65 1.61 -28.00 -36.41
N GLU A 66 0.77 -28.81 -35.77
CA GLU A 66 0.46 -30.18 -36.23
C GLU A 66 -0.21 -30.21 -37.60
N ASN A 67 -0.97 -29.17 -37.96
CA ASN A 67 -1.70 -29.07 -39.22
C ASN A 67 -0.97 -28.20 -40.28
N ASP A 68 0.30 -27.88 -40.07
CA ASP A 68 1.13 -27.03 -40.96
C ASP A 68 0.50 -25.67 -41.32
N LYS A 69 -0.26 -25.09 -40.38
CA LYS A 69 -0.93 -23.79 -40.57
C LYS A 69 0.01 -22.65 -40.17
N PHE A 70 1.00 -22.37 -41.01
CA PHE A 70 2.09 -21.43 -40.73
C PHE A 70 1.62 -20.06 -40.20
N ALA A 71 0.65 -19.45 -40.89
CA ALA A 71 0.11 -18.14 -40.51
C ALA A 71 -0.58 -18.17 -39.13
N LEU A 72 -1.29 -19.25 -38.81
CA LEU A 72 -1.99 -19.39 -37.53
C LEU A 72 -1.02 -19.59 -36.38
N TYR A 73 -0.01 -20.46 -36.49
CA TYR A 73 0.94 -20.63 -35.39
C TYR A 73 1.72 -19.32 -35.14
N CYS A 74 2.09 -18.58 -36.19
CA CYS A 74 2.74 -17.28 -36.06
C CYS A 74 1.86 -16.29 -35.29
N SER A 75 0.58 -16.22 -35.64
CA SER A 75 -0.41 -15.38 -34.96
C SER A 75 -0.56 -15.76 -33.48
N TYR A 76 -0.74 -17.06 -33.19
CA TYR A 76 -0.85 -17.53 -31.81
C TYR A 76 0.42 -17.25 -31.00
N ARG A 77 1.61 -17.39 -31.59
CA ARG A 77 2.87 -17.07 -30.91
C ARG A 77 2.95 -15.59 -30.50
N ILE A 78 2.53 -14.68 -31.39
CA ILE A 78 2.49 -13.24 -31.09
C ILE A 78 1.50 -12.97 -29.95
N GLN A 79 0.29 -13.53 -30.02
CA GLN A 79 -0.72 -13.37 -28.98
C GLN A 79 -0.24 -13.92 -27.62
N MET A 80 0.46 -15.06 -27.60
CA MET A 80 1.05 -15.63 -26.38
C MET A 80 2.08 -14.68 -25.76
N ARG A 81 2.93 -14.05 -26.58
CA ARG A 81 3.91 -13.07 -26.10
C ARG A 81 3.21 -11.87 -25.43
N VAL A 82 2.19 -11.30 -26.09
CA VAL A 82 1.42 -10.17 -25.53
C VAL A 82 0.78 -10.56 -24.20
N LEU A 83 0.14 -11.74 -24.12
CA LEU A 83 -0.46 -12.21 -22.87
C LEU A 83 0.56 -12.35 -21.73
N LEU A 84 1.77 -12.83 -22.04
CA LEU A 84 2.84 -12.97 -21.05
C LEU A 84 3.31 -11.61 -20.52
N GLU A 85 3.48 -10.63 -21.40
CA GLU A 85 3.86 -9.26 -21.05
C GLU A 85 2.80 -8.59 -20.16
N VAL A 86 1.51 -8.73 -20.53
CA VAL A 86 0.39 -8.21 -19.73
C VAL A 86 0.33 -8.89 -18.36
N LYS A 87 0.48 -10.23 -18.32
CA LYS A 87 0.51 -10.98 -17.06
C LYS A 87 1.64 -10.51 -16.15
N SER A 88 2.84 -10.34 -16.70
CA SER A 88 4.00 -9.84 -15.97
C SER A 88 3.73 -8.47 -15.33
N ARG A 89 3.08 -7.56 -16.07
CA ARG A 89 2.70 -6.24 -15.56
C ARG A 89 1.73 -6.33 -14.37
N TYR A 90 0.74 -7.24 -14.43
CA TYR A 90 -0.16 -7.44 -13.28
C TYR A 90 0.55 -8.03 -12.07
N TYR A 91 1.52 -8.93 -12.26
CA TYR A 91 2.35 -9.43 -11.16
C TYR A 91 3.16 -8.29 -10.52
N GLN A 92 3.82 -7.45 -11.32
CA GLN A 92 4.57 -6.31 -10.82
C GLN A 92 3.67 -5.33 -10.04
N TYR A 93 2.49 -5.04 -10.58
CA TYR A 93 1.49 -4.22 -9.92
C TYR A 93 1.07 -4.81 -8.56
N ALA A 94 0.77 -6.11 -8.50
CA ALA A 94 0.39 -6.77 -7.27
C ALA A 94 1.52 -6.74 -6.22
N CYS A 95 2.78 -6.88 -6.63
CA CYS A 95 3.91 -6.74 -5.70
C CYS A 95 3.97 -5.33 -5.09
N ILE A 96 3.83 -4.29 -5.90
CA ILE A 96 3.85 -2.89 -5.43
C ILE A 96 2.72 -2.62 -4.45
N GLU A 97 1.50 -3.05 -4.77
CA GLU A 97 0.34 -2.88 -3.88
C GLU A 97 0.48 -3.68 -2.58
N ALA A 98 1.08 -4.87 -2.61
CA ALA A 98 1.33 -5.66 -1.42
C ALA A 98 2.35 -4.99 -0.48
N GLU A 99 3.41 -4.40 -1.04
CA GLU A 99 4.36 -3.59 -0.27
C GLU A 99 3.68 -2.36 0.36
N GLU A 100 2.79 -1.69 -0.38
CA GLU A 100 2.05 -0.54 0.13
C GLU A 100 1.06 -0.95 1.24
N LEU A 101 0.36 -2.07 1.08
CA LEU A 101 -0.50 -2.63 2.13
C LEU A 101 0.29 -2.89 3.42
N HIS A 102 1.47 -3.50 3.29
CA HIS A 102 2.34 -3.76 4.42
C HIS A 102 2.79 -2.47 5.13
N ARG A 103 3.06 -1.40 4.38
CA ARG A 103 3.38 -0.07 4.95
C ARG A 103 2.20 0.50 5.73
N VAL A 104 1.02 0.55 5.13
CA VAL A 104 -0.20 1.07 5.78
C VAL A 104 -0.55 0.27 7.04
N GLN A 105 -0.46 -1.07 6.97
CA GLN A 105 -0.68 -1.92 8.16
C GLN A 105 0.34 -1.65 9.27
N THR A 106 1.57 -1.31 8.93
CA THR A 106 2.60 -0.92 9.90
C THR A 106 2.28 0.43 10.54
N GLU A 107 1.77 1.39 9.78
CA GLU A 107 1.30 2.69 10.29
C GLU A 107 0.12 2.52 11.26
N ILE A 108 -0.88 1.71 10.91
CA ILE A 108 -2.01 1.38 11.79
C ILE A 108 -1.52 0.81 13.13
N LYS A 109 -0.59 -0.15 13.09
CA LYS A 109 -0.02 -0.76 14.31
C LYS A 109 0.73 0.28 15.17
N LYS A 110 1.47 1.20 14.56
CA LYS A 110 2.20 2.27 15.27
C LYS A 110 1.25 3.29 15.88
N ALA A 111 0.19 3.68 15.17
CA ALA A 111 -0.83 4.58 15.68
C ALA A 111 -1.52 3.99 16.92
N LYS A 112 -1.85 2.70 16.86
CA LYS A 112 -2.46 1.96 17.98
C LYS A 112 -1.54 1.75 19.19
N ALA A 113 -0.23 1.68 18.97
CA ALA A 113 0.77 1.47 20.03
C ALA A 113 1.23 2.77 20.72
N ARG A 114 0.80 3.95 20.25
CA ARG A 114 1.15 5.23 20.89
C ARG A 114 0.49 5.31 22.28
N PRO A 115 1.27 5.31 23.39
CA PRO A 115 0.69 5.44 24.71
C PRO A 115 0.09 6.84 24.86
N THR A 116 -1.18 6.94 25.23
CA THR A 116 -1.72 8.13 25.88
C THR A 116 -0.95 8.29 27.19
N ALA A 117 -0.03 9.26 27.22
CA ALA A 117 0.68 9.61 28.45
C ALA A 117 -0.35 9.90 29.54
N CYS A 118 -0.28 9.13 30.62
CA CYS A 118 -1.08 9.26 31.83
C CYS A 118 -1.15 10.72 32.30
N SER A 119 -2.36 11.22 32.54
CA SER A 119 -2.58 12.35 33.44
C SER A 119 -2.15 11.94 34.85
N ASP A 120 -0.89 12.21 35.20
CA ASP A 120 -0.49 12.28 36.61
C ASP A 120 -0.92 13.65 37.14
N SER A 121 -2.09 13.68 37.77
CA SER A 121 -2.55 14.76 38.62
C SER A 121 -1.79 14.67 39.95
N PRO A 122 -0.93 15.63 40.34
CA PRO A 122 -0.47 15.69 41.72
C PRO A 122 -1.60 16.27 42.58
N SER A 123 -2.24 15.37 43.33
CA SER A 123 -2.96 15.68 44.55
C SER A 123 -2.01 16.40 45.53
N SER A 124 -2.14 17.71 45.66
CA SER A 124 -1.65 18.46 46.82
C SER A 124 -2.88 18.81 47.64
N GLY A 125 -3.16 18.16 48.77
CA GLY A 125 -2.29 18.15 49.93
C GLY A 125 -2.68 19.36 50.79
N VAL A 126 -3.77 19.21 51.54
CA VAL A 126 -4.20 20.14 52.58
C VAL A 126 -3.16 20.08 53.70
N LEU A 127 -2.59 21.21 54.08
CA LEU A 127 -1.91 21.38 55.36
C LEU A 127 -2.45 22.66 56.01
N GLU A 128 -3.12 22.45 57.15
CA GLU A 128 -3.46 23.46 58.18
C GLU A 128 -2.21 24.05 58.81
#